data_AF-A0A923NYB7-F1
#
_entry.id   AF-A0A923NYB7-F1
#
_cell.length_a   1.000
_cell.length_b   1.000
_cell.length_c   1.000
_cell.angle_alpha   90.00
_cell.angle_beta   90.00
_cell.angle_gamma   90.00
#
_symmetry.space_group_name_H-M   'P 1'
#
loop_
_entity.id
_entity.type
_entity.pdbx_description
1 polymer ?
#
loop_
_entity_poly.entity_id
_entity_poly.type
_entity_poly.pdbx_seq_one_letter_code
_entity_poly.pdbx_strand_id
1 'polypeptide(L)'
;MSATIHAISSFNLKPILFIVILVSVLPVAIVLLALHLATGSVSFKIPVVIGLLTLPLTIFLLAQLAVVKIATDETQLTIGGGLYKEKIARSVIRGDAIETLGPAELSKALGIRINGVGLPGFLLGWFQPRGGRKVFVLQTAGQAVLVPTTGAYDVIVSPDDTQAFIADLQRR
;
A
#
# COMPACT_ATOMS: atom_id res chain seq x y z
N MET A 1 9.28 -17.40 -20.05
CA MET A 1 8.32 -17.18 -18.96
C MET A 1 8.01 -15.70 -18.88
N SER A 2 6.84 -15.28 -19.35
CA SER A 2 6.43 -13.87 -19.31
C SER A 2 5.53 -13.67 -18.10
N ALA A 3 5.92 -12.82 -17.15
CA ALA A 3 5.05 -12.47 -16.03
C ALA A 3 4.01 -11.45 -16.50
N THR A 4 2.73 -11.74 -16.26
CA THR A 4 1.64 -10.79 -16.49
C THR A 4 1.64 -9.78 -15.35
N ILE A 5 1.92 -8.52 -15.68
CA ILE A 5 1.84 -7.43 -14.71
C ILE A 5 0.41 -6.90 -14.72
N HIS A 6 -0.24 -6.94 -13.57
CA HIS A 6 -1.54 -6.33 -13.35
C HIS A 6 -1.32 -4.91 -12.87
N ALA A 7 -1.83 -3.93 -13.63
CA ALA A 7 -1.73 -2.53 -13.28
C ALA A 7 -2.42 -2.26 -11.93
N ILE A 8 -1.83 -1.35 -11.17
CA ILE A 8 -2.40 -0.87 -9.92
C ILE A 8 -2.26 0.64 -9.82
N SER A 9 -3.33 1.28 -9.37
CA SER A 9 -3.36 2.71 -9.05
C SER A 9 -2.70 3.03 -7.70
N SER A 10 -1.47 2.57 -7.48
CA SER A 10 -0.68 2.84 -6.25
C SER A 10 -0.16 4.27 -6.19
N PHE A 11 0.16 4.86 -7.34
CA PHE A 11 0.63 6.23 -7.47
C PHE A 11 -0.56 7.19 -7.64
N ASN A 12 -1.28 7.45 -6.55
CA ASN A 12 -2.43 8.35 -6.53
C ASN A 12 -2.08 9.67 -5.83
N LEU A 13 -2.76 10.75 -6.21
CA LEU A 13 -2.60 12.08 -5.61
C LEU A 13 -2.80 12.07 -4.08
N LYS A 14 -3.72 11.24 -3.56
CA LYS A 14 -4.02 11.16 -2.11
C LYS A 14 -2.82 10.73 -1.25
N PRO A 15 -2.22 9.53 -1.45
CA PRO A 15 -1.06 9.12 -0.67
C PRO A 15 0.16 10.03 -0.90
N ILE A 16 0.32 10.58 -2.10
CA ILE A 16 1.40 11.54 -2.41
C ILE A 16 1.24 12.81 -1.61
N LEU A 17 0.06 13.47 -1.66
CA LEU A 17 -0.20 14.67 -0.87
C LEU A 17 -0.04 14.39 0.62
N PHE A 18 -0.53 13.24 1.09
CA PHE A 18 -0.41 12.89 2.49
C PHE A 18 1.05 12.77 2.93
N ILE A 19 1.90 12.08 2.16
CA ILE A 19 3.34 11.99 2.44
C ILE A 19 3.99 13.37 2.41
N VAL A 20 3.78 14.15 1.33
CA VAL A 20 4.41 15.46 1.16
C VAL A 20 3.98 16.43 2.26
N ILE A 21 2.70 16.46 2.61
CA ILE A 21 2.18 17.32 3.66
C ILE A 21 2.72 16.88 5.01
N LEU A 22 2.58 15.61 5.37
CA LEU A 22 2.93 15.13 6.70
C LEU A 22 4.44 15.15 6.97
N VAL A 23 5.24 14.78 5.98
CA VAL A 23 6.69 14.57 6.15
C VAL A 23 7.50 15.81 5.79
N SER A 24 7.07 16.59 4.80
CA SER A 24 7.82 17.77 4.35
C SER A 24 7.19 19.10 4.79
N VAL A 25 5.91 19.34 4.47
CA VAL A 25 5.29 20.66 4.67
C VAL A 25 5.00 20.93 6.14
N LEU A 26 4.42 19.96 6.85
CA LEU A 26 3.98 20.14 8.22
C LEU A 26 5.15 20.40 9.18
N PRO A 27 6.28 19.67 9.14
CA PRO A 27 7.43 19.99 9.99
C PRO A 27 8.00 21.39 9.74
N VAL A 28 8.12 21.78 8.47
CA VAL A 28 8.59 23.12 8.07
C VAL A 28 7.63 24.20 8.57
N ALA A 29 6.32 24.01 8.41
CA ALA A 29 5.29 24.93 8.87
C ALA A 29 5.28 25.06 10.41
N ILE A 30 5.43 23.95 11.14
CA ILE A 30 5.53 23.94 12.60
C ILE A 30 6.74 24.76 13.05
N VAL A 31 7.91 24.57 12.43
CA VAL A 31 9.12 25.34 12.77
C VAL A 31 8.96 26.82 12.44
N LEU A 32 8.39 27.16 11.29
CA LEU A 32 8.11 28.56 10.92
C LEU A 32 7.19 29.24 11.94
N LEU A 33 6.10 28.57 12.31
CA LEU A 33 5.15 29.07 13.30
C LEU A 33 5.81 29.21 14.67
N ALA A 34 6.57 28.21 15.11
CA ALA A 34 7.28 28.25 16.39
C ALA A 34 8.27 29.42 16.45
N LEU A 35 9.03 29.67 15.38
CA LEU A 35 9.97 30.80 15.31
C LEU A 35 9.26 32.14 15.32
N HIS A 36 8.15 32.26 14.59
CA HIS A 36 7.34 33.47 14.58
C HIS A 36 6.79 33.78 15.98
N LEU A 37 6.24 32.78 16.66
CA LEU A 37 5.69 32.94 18.02
C LEU A 37 6.78 33.22 19.06
N ALA A 38 7.97 32.62 18.93
CA ALA A 38 9.04 32.77 19.91
C ALA A 38 9.84 34.08 19.76
N THR A 39 10.03 34.57 18.53
CA THR A 39 10.93 35.69 18.24
C THR A 39 10.23 36.93 17.68
N GLY A 40 8.95 36.83 17.32
CA GLY A 40 8.23 37.89 16.61
C GLY A 40 8.68 38.10 15.15
N SER A 41 9.63 37.30 14.67
CA SER A 41 10.22 37.39 13.33
C SER A 41 10.24 36.02 12.63
N VAL A 42 10.31 36.02 11.30
CA VAL A 42 10.44 34.77 10.53
C VAL A 42 11.88 34.65 10.04
N SER A 43 12.55 33.56 10.44
CA SER A 43 13.87 33.17 9.92
C SER A 43 13.76 31.89 9.11
N PHE A 44 14.29 31.90 7.89
CA PHE A 44 14.21 30.76 6.98
C PHE A 44 15.36 29.74 7.14
N LYS A 45 16.41 30.07 7.89
CA LYS A 45 17.60 29.21 8.01
C LYS A 45 17.24 27.82 8.58
N ILE A 46 16.54 27.78 9.71
CA ILE A 46 16.14 26.52 10.37
C ILE A 46 15.09 25.76 9.54
N PRO A 47 14.00 26.39 9.05
CA PRO A 47 13.04 25.73 8.15
C PRO A 47 13.69 25.08 6.92
N VAL A 48 14.68 25.72 6.29
CA VAL A 48 15.41 25.14 5.15
C VAL A 48 16.18 23.89 5.55
N VAL A 49 16.87 23.92 6.69
CA VAL A 49 17.59 22.74 7.21
C VAL A 49 16.61 21.59 7.47
N ILE A 50 15.47 21.86 8.10
CA ILE A 50 14.42 20.85 8.33
C ILE A 50 13.90 20.29 6.99
N GLY A 51 13.62 21.16 6.02
CA GLY A 51 13.19 20.74 4.69
C GLY A 51 14.20 19.79 4.04
N LEU A 52 15.49 20.12 4.07
CA LEU A 52 16.57 19.28 3.54
C LEU A 52 16.70 17.94 4.28
N LEU A 53 16.51 17.92 5.61
CA LEU A 53 16.57 16.69 6.40
C LEU A 53 15.39 15.75 6.12
N THR A 54 14.20 16.30 5.84
CA THR A 54 13.01 15.49 5.54
C THR A 54 12.98 14.97 4.09
N LEU A 55 13.69 15.64 3.17
CA LEU A 55 13.65 15.34 1.74
C LEU A 55 14.04 13.88 1.38
N PRO A 56 15.13 13.28 1.91
CA PRO A 56 15.48 11.90 1.61
C PRO A 56 14.39 10.91 2.03
N LEU A 57 13.76 11.14 3.18
CA LEU A 57 12.67 10.29 3.67
C LEU A 57 11.44 10.41 2.77
N THR A 58 11.08 11.63 2.36
CA THR A 58 9.97 11.86 1.41
C THR A 58 10.23 11.17 0.08
N ILE A 59 11.44 11.31 -0.49
CA ILE A 59 11.83 10.63 -1.74
C ILE A 59 11.75 9.11 -1.57
N PHE A 60 12.28 8.58 -0.47
CA PHE A 60 12.25 7.15 -0.17
C PHE A 60 10.81 6.61 -0.12
N LEU A 61 9.91 7.29 0.59
CA LEU A 61 8.50 6.89 0.70
C LEU A 61 7.77 6.96 -0.64
N LEU A 62 8.05 7.97 -1.47
CA LEU A 62 7.47 8.08 -2.81
C LEU A 62 8.01 6.99 -3.75
N ALA A 63 9.31 6.70 -3.69
CA ALA A 63 9.92 5.61 -4.44
C ALA A 63 9.34 4.25 -4.02
N GLN A 64 9.09 4.06 -2.72
CA GLN A 64 8.44 2.87 -2.18
C GLN A 64 7.03 2.68 -2.77
N LEU A 65 6.26 3.73 -3.03
CA LEU A 65 4.94 3.64 -3.70
C LEU A 65 5.07 3.27 -5.19
N ALA A 66 6.08 3.81 -5.87
CA ALA A 66 6.28 3.64 -7.31
C ALA A 66 6.69 2.21 -7.71
N VAL A 67 7.31 1.45 -6.81
CA VAL A 67 7.79 0.07 -7.08
C VAL A 67 6.76 -1.01 -6.76
N VAL A 68 5.60 -0.64 -6.21
CA VAL A 68 4.55 -1.58 -5.84
C VAL A 68 3.86 -2.09 -7.10
N LYS A 69 3.65 -3.42 -7.17
CA LYS A 69 2.96 -4.05 -8.29
C LYS A 69 2.25 -5.34 -7.87
N ILE A 70 1.31 -5.77 -8.71
CA ILE A 70 0.78 -7.13 -8.72
C ILE A 70 1.33 -7.79 -9.98
N ALA A 71 2.03 -8.90 -9.84
CA ALA A 71 2.55 -9.65 -10.98
C ALA A 71 2.26 -11.12 -10.80
N THR A 72 1.70 -11.75 -11.83
CA THR A 72 1.43 -13.17 -11.83
C THR A 72 2.29 -13.85 -12.89
N ASP A 73 2.98 -14.92 -12.52
CA ASP A 73 3.65 -15.82 -13.45
C ASP A 73 2.98 -17.20 -13.42
N GLU A 74 3.49 -18.19 -14.16
CA GLU A 74 2.92 -19.54 -14.22
C GLU A 74 2.97 -20.30 -12.88
N THR A 75 3.82 -19.87 -11.94
CA THR A 75 4.13 -20.61 -10.70
C THR A 75 3.75 -19.85 -9.43
N GLN A 76 3.69 -18.52 -9.48
CA GLN A 76 3.52 -17.67 -8.30
C GLN A 76 2.81 -16.34 -8.66
N LEU A 77 2.14 -15.81 -7.64
CA LEU A 77 1.59 -14.48 -7.56
C LEU A 77 2.51 -13.64 -6.66
N THR A 78 3.10 -12.58 -7.22
CA THR A 78 3.91 -11.60 -6.50
C THR A 78 3.11 -10.35 -6.23
N ILE A 79 3.06 -9.92 -4.97
CA ILE A 79 2.27 -8.76 -4.54
C ILE A 79 3.16 -7.86 -3.69
N GLY A 80 3.12 -6.56 -3.98
CA GLY A 80 3.84 -5.54 -3.24
C GLY A 80 5.07 -5.02 -3.97
N GLY A 81 5.98 -4.39 -3.22
CA GLY A 81 7.17 -3.75 -3.75
C GLY A 81 8.05 -3.19 -2.64
N GLY A 82 9.34 -2.99 -2.95
CA GLY A 82 10.32 -2.48 -2.00
C GLY A 82 10.35 -3.26 -0.68
N LEU A 83 10.08 -2.59 0.45
CA LEU A 83 10.12 -3.19 1.80
C LEU A 83 9.02 -4.22 2.10
N TYR A 84 7.87 -4.16 1.42
CA TYR A 84 6.74 -5.03 1.70
C TYR A 84 6.34 -5.77 0.44
N LYS A 85 6.69 -7.06 0.36
CA LYS A 85 6.46 -7.89 -0.81
C LYS A 85 6.29 -9.34 -0.39
N GLU A 86 5.27 -9.99 -0.93
CA GLU A 86 5.01 -11.41 -0.76
C GLU A 86 4.96 -12.13 -2.10
N LYS A 87 5.37 -13.40 -2.08
CA LYS A 87 5.30 -14.31 -3.22
C LYS A 87 4.51 -15.53 -2.80
N ILE A 88 3.39 -15.77 -3.47
CA ILE A 88 2.46 -16.86 -3.16
C ILE A 88 2.51 -17.85 -4.31
N ALA A 89 2.82 -19.12 -4.04
CA ALA A 89 2.76 -20.15 -5.09
C ALA A 89 1.32 -20.30 -5.61
N ARG A 90 1.13 -20.40 -6.93
CA ARG A 90 -0.19 -20.59 -7.53
C ARG A 90 -0.87 -21.87 -7.02
N SER A 91 -0.09 -22.92 -6.75
CA SER A 91 -0.60 -24.20 -6.22
C SER A 91 -1.31 -24.10 -4.88
N VAL A 92 -1.05 -23.05 -4.09
CA VAL A 92 -1.74 -22.82 -2.81
C VAL A 92 -2.93 -21.87 -2.94
N ILE A 93 -3.16 -21.27 -4.10
CA ILE A 93 -4.28 -20.35 -4.33
C ILE A 93 -5.55 -21.15 -4.58
N ARG A 94 -6.63 -20.81 -3.86
CA ARG A 94 -7.97 -21.37 -4.08
C ARG A 94 -8.73 -20.50 -5.06
N GLY A 95 -8.49 -20.72 -6.36
CA GLY A 95 -9.04 -19.90 -7.45
C GLY A 95 -10.57 -19.92 -7.53
N ASP A 96 -11.20 -21.01 -7.08
CA ASP A 96 -12.64 -21.20 -6.99
C ASP A 96 -13.29 -20.41 -5.85
N ALA A 97 -12.51 -20.03 -4.83
CA ALA A 97 -12.97 -19.29 -3.66
C ALA A 97 -12.63 -17.79 -3.71
N ILE A 98 -12.14 -17.28 -4.85
CA ILE A 98 -11.83 -15.86 -5.02
C ILE A 98 -13.14 -15.06 -4.99
N GLU A 99 -13.18 -14.02 -4.17
CA GLU A 99 -14.35 -13.16 -4.03
C GLU A 99 -13.96 -11.67 -4.14
N THR A 100 -14.87 -10.88 -4.69
CA THR A 100 -14.75 -9.43 -4.65
C THR A 100 -15.35 -8.92 -3.33
N LEU A 101 -14.67 -7.98 -2.69
CA LEU A 101 -15.08 -7.42 -1.42
C LEU A 101 -15.66 -6.02 -1.65
N GLY A 102 -16.86 -5.78 -1.15
CA GLY A 102 -17.39 -4.44 -0.98
C GLY A 102 -16.74 -3.73 0.22
N PRO A 103 -17.05 -2.43 0.45
CA PRO A 103 -16.40 -1.64 1.50
C PRO A 103 -16.60 -2.21 2.92
N ALA A 104 -17.78 -2.77 3.18
CA ALA A 104 -18.13 -3.35 4.47
C ALA A 104 -17.42 -4.70 4.69
N GLU A 105 -17.37 -5.57 3.68
CA GLU A 105 -16.63 -6.84 3.77
C GLU A 105 -15.12 -6.58 3.88
N LEU A 106 -14.58 -5.64 3.09
CA LEU A 106 -13.18 -5.25 3.13
C LEU A 106 -12.77 -4.79 4.54
N SER A 107 -13.57 -3.92 5.16
CA SER A 107 -13.28 -3.44 6.52
C SER A 107 -13.23 -4.58 7.55
N LYS A 108 -14.10 -5.59 7.41
CA LYS A 108 -14.10 -6.78 8.26
C LYS A 108 -12.90 -7.68 7.98
N ALA A 109 -12.54 -7.86 6.71
CA ALA A 109 -11.45 -8.73 6.28
C ALA A 109 -10.06 -8.19 6.65
N LEU A 110 -9.88 -6.86 6.67
CA LEU A 110 -8.63 -6.23 7.08
C LEU A 110 -8.40 -6.33 8.60
N GLY A 111 -9.36 -5.94 9.42
CA GLY A 111 -9.15 -5.85 10.87
C GLY A 111 -8.01 -4.90 11.25
N ILE A 112 -7.06 -5.37 12.07
CA ILE A 112 -5.97 -4.54 12.62
C ILE A 112 -4.70 -4.71 11.78
N ARG A 113 -4.07 -3.58 11.42
CA ARG A 113 -2.74 -3.58 10.80
C ARG A 113 -1.67 -4.04 11.81
N ILE A 114 -0.98 -5.13 11.50
CA ILE A 114 0.12 -5.66 12.31
C ILE A 114 1.44 -5.00 11.92
N ASN A 115 1.73 -4.94 10.62
CA ASN A 115 2.97 -4.36 10.10
C ASN A 115 2.76 -3.96 8.64
N GLY A 116 3.11 -2.74 8.26
CA GLY A 116 2.87 -2.26 6.91
C GLY A 116 2.74 -0.76 6.81
N VAL A 117 2.44 -0.31 5.59
CA VAL A 117 2.12 1.06 5.24
C VAL A 117 0.61 1.22 5.18
N GLY A 118 0.08 2.26 5.83
CA GLY A 118 -1.30 2.69 5.61
C GLY A 118 -1.35 4.19 5.45
N LEU A 119 -1.76 4.61 4.26
CA LEU A 119 -1.94 5.99 3.83
C LEU A 119 -3.38 6.15 3.32
N PRO A 120 -3.90 7.38 3.22
CA PRO A 120 -5.23 7.60 2.65
C PRO A 120 -5.34 7.02 1.23
N GLY A 121 -6.20 6.02 1.08
CA GLY A 121 -6.42 5.32 -0.20
C GLY A 121 -5.33 4.32 -0.60
N PHE A 122 -4.40 3.98 0.30
CA PHE A 122 -3.34 3.00 0.03
C PHE A 122 -2.99 2.20 1.30
N LEU A 123 -3.12 0.87 1.25
CA LEU A 123 -2.66 -0.04 2.29
C LEU A 123 -1.73 -1.09 1.68
N LEU A 124 -0.60 -1.34 2.34
CA LEU A 124 0.35 -2.38 1.96
C LEU A 124 0.92 -3.06 3.19
N GLY A 125 0.80 -4.38 3.30
CA GLY A 125 1.45 -5.16 4.37
C GLY A 125 0.50 -6.13 5.07
N TRP A 126 0.79 -6.43 6.33
CA TRP A 126 0.16 -7.45 7.13
C TRP A 126 -0.96 -6.91 8.01
N PHE A 127 -2.10 -7.59 7.92
CA PHE A 127 -3.32 -7.27 8.64
C PHE A 127 -3.93 -8.54 9.25
N GLN A 128 -4.72 -8.36 10.31
CA GLN A 128 -5.33 -9.47 11.05
C GLN A 128 -6.75 -9.12 11.47
N PRO A 129 -7.78 -9.74 10.84
CA PRO A 129 -9.15 -9.70 11.31
C PRO A 129 -9.30 -10.42 12.65
N ARG A 130 -10.20 -9.91 13.51
CA ARG A 130 -10.52 -10.52 14.80
C ARG A 130 -11.15 -11.90 14.57
N GLY A 131 -10.48 -12.95 15.02
CA GLY A 131 -10.95 -14.33 14.85
C GLY A 131 -10.84 -14.88 13.42
N GLY A 132 -10.23 -14.14 12.50
CA GLY A 132 -10.00 -14.59 11.12
C GLY A 132 -8.54 -14.99 10.86
N ARG A 133 -8.24 -15.29 9.60
CA ARG A 133 -6.87 -15.61 9.14
C ARG A 133 -6.08 -14.34 8.88
N LYS A 134 -4.76 -14.39 9.08
CA LYS A 134 -3.86 -13.28 8.73
C LYS A 134 -4.00 -12.99 7.25
N VAL A 135 -3.92 -11.72 6.85
CA VAL A 135 -3.97 -11.32 5.45
C VAL A 135 -2.79 -10.44 5.06
N PHE A 136 -2.19 -10.71 3.90
CA PHE A 136 -1.30 -9.75 3.24
C PHE A 136 -2.12 -8.88 2.30
N VAL A 137 -1.93 -7.57 2.35
CA VAL A 137 -2.81 -6.60 1.71
C VAL A 137 -2.00 -5.74 0.77
N LEU A 138 -2.52 -5.52 -0.43
CA LEU A 138 -2.17 -4.43 -1.32
C LEU A 138 -3.47 -3.79 -1.83
N GLN A 139 -3.96 -2.82 -1.06
CA GLN A 139 -5.19 -2.11 -1.35
C GLN A 139 -4.87 -0.72 -1.89
N THR A 140 -5.42 -0.39 -3.05
CA THR A 140 -5.42 0.95 -3.64
C THR A 140 -6.85 1.46 -3.74
N ALA A 141 -7.09 2.54 -4.49
CA ALA A 141 -8.44 2.90 -4.90
C ALA A 141 -8.95 1.86 -5.91
N GLY A 142 -10.08 1.22 -5.62
CA GLY A 142 -10.66 0.22 -6.52
C GLY A 142 -11.44 -0.86 -5.79
N GLN A 143 -11.92 -1.83 -6.56
CA GLN A 143 -12.57 -3.03 -6.03
C GLN A 143 -11.51 -3.96 -5.45
N ALA A 144 -11.69 -4.34 -4.19
CA ALA A 144 -10.81 -5.29 -3.54
C ALA A 144 -11.21 -6.72 -3.90
N VAL A 145 -10.21 -7.58 -4.00
CA VAL A 145 -10.36 -9.02 -4.26
C VAL A 145 -9.69 -9.77 -3.13
N LEU A 146 -10.44 -10.63 -2.44
CA LEU A 146 -9.87 -11.63 -1.56
C LEU A 146 -9.44 -12.83 -2.39
N VAL A 147 -8.18 -13.22 -2.23
CA VAL A 147 -7.57 -14.40 -2.81
C VAL A 147 -7.24 -15.35 -1.66
N PRO A 148 -8.13 -16.31 -1.35
CA PRO A 148 -7.87 -17.28 -0.31
C PRO A 148 -6.75 -18.23 -0.70
N THR A 149 -5.95 -18.64 0.28
CA THR A 149 -4.91 -19.65 0.09
C THR A 149 -5.14 -20.85 1.01
N THR A 150 -4.47 -21.96 0.71
CA THR A 150 -4.36 -23.12 1.62
C THR A 150 -3.22 -22.95 2.63
N GLY A 151 -2.42 -21.88 2.52
CA GLY A 151 -1.29 -21.58 3.40
C GLY A 151 -1.70 -20.93 4.72
N ALA A 152 -0.76 -20.20 5.33
CA ALA A 152 -0.92 -19.57 6.64
C ALA A 152 -1.69 -18.23 6.62
N TYR A 153 -1.88 -17.64 5.45
CA TYR A 153 -2.52 -16.34 5.29
C TYR A 153 -3.26 -16.24 3.95
N ASP A 154 -4.27 -15.39 3.89
CA ASP A 154 -4.94 -15.05 2.63
C ASP A 154 -4.44 -13.71 2.11
N VAL A 155 -4.84 -13.34 0.90
CA VAL A 155 -4.31 -12.12 0.27
C VAL A 155 -5.45 -11.23 -0.21
N ILE A 156 -5.33 -9.93 0.02
CA ILE A 156 -6.29 -8.94 -0.47
C ILE A 156 -5.57 -7.99 -1.41
N VAL A 157 -6.10 -7.83 -2.63
CA VAL A 157 -5.52 -6.95 -3.64
C VAL A 157 -6.57 -6.08 -4.34
N SER A 158 -6.16 -4.91 -4.82
CA SER A 158 -6.96 -4.08 -5.74
C SER A 158 -6.25 -3.90 -7.09
N PRO A 159 -6.37 -4.87 -8.01
CA PRO A 159 -5.96 -4.68 -9.39
C PRO A 159 -6.86 -3.66 -10.09
N ASP A 160 -6.31 -2.89 -11.04
CA ASP A 160 -7.09 -1.93 -11.83
C ASP A 160 -8.17 -2.64 -12.68
N ASP A 161 -7.85 -3.83 -13.21
CA ASP A 161 -8.82 -4.73 -13.86
C ASP A 161 -9.04 -5.99 -13.00
N THR A 162 -10.09 -5.93 -12.19
CA THR A 162 -10.48 -7.02 -11.29
C THR A 162 -10.89 -8.29 -12.03
N GLN A 163 -11.59 -8.17 -13.17
CA GLN A 163 -12.06 -9.35 -13.89
C GLN A 163 -10.91 -10.07 -14.59
N ALA A 164 -10.00 -9.34 -15.24
CA ALA A 164 -8.83 -9.92 -15.87
C ALA A 164 -7.91 -10.60 -14.86
N PHE A 165 -7.74 -10.00 -13.67
CA PHE A 165 -6.96 -10.58 -12.58
C PHE A 165 -7.56 -11.90 -12.06
N ILE A 166 -8.87 -11.94 -11.78
CA ILE A 166 -9.55 -13.16 -11.33
C ILE A 166 -9.45 -14.25 -12.40
N ALA A 167 -9.71 -13.90 -13.66
CA ALA A 167 -9.62 -14.83 -14.78
C ALA A 167 -8.20 -15.36 -15.01
N ASP A 168 -7.15 -14.57 -14.72
CA ASP A 168 -5.76 -15.02 -14.73
C ASP A 168 -5.47 -16.03 -13.60
N LEU A 169 -5.98 -15.79 -12.40
CA LEU A 169 -5.79 -16.72 -11.27
C LEU A 169 -6.60 -18.03 -11.39
N GLN A 170 -7.73 -18.00 -12.10
CA GLN A 170 -8.56 -19.19 -12.32
C GLN A 170 -8.08 -20.05 -13.50
N ARG A 171 -7.26 -19.49 -14.39
CA ARG A 171 -6.59 -20.25 -15.45
C ARG A 171 -5.47 -21.08 -14.83
N ARG A 172 -5.60 -22.41 -15.00
CA ARG A 172 -4.71 -23.45 -14.47
C ARG A 172 -3.30 -23.31 -15.03
#